data_AF-A0A0P8YBA3-F1
#
_entry.id   AF-A0A0P8YBA3-F1
#
_cell.length_a   1.000
_cell.length_b   1.000
_cell.length_c   1.000
_cell.angle_alpha   90.00
_cell.angle_beta   90.00
_cell.angle_gamma   90.00
#
_symmetry.space_group_name_H-M   'P 1'
#
loop_
_entity.id
_entity.type
_entity.pdbx_description
1 polymer ?
#
loop_
_entity_poly.entity_id
_entity_poly.type
_entity_poly.pdbx_seq_one_letter_code
_entity_poly.pdbx_strand_id
1 'polypeptide(L)'
;MEIEPDRIISCYERAIKITRFLIYALWATCVIINGFNIWAYFSELQRLTECWNCLFKIYKAVGLTLAIVLLPIHFLVIPFVILDAKRQLRILAMILFLATWLEMLMDLLQSQPYQAISDVVRIWQSGRTLKYFEDRFACCGVLGFKDYIVFQKPIPESCYVGHKPVPENLHKIGCSTVKMTRMRSYTLEIIFSVFQFSLVLSIVTYWTLLRRIDRRRTTIYFRNRA
;
A
#
# COMPACT_ATOMS: atom_id res chain seq x y z
N MET A 1 47.29 17.68 -17.13
CA MET A 1 47.00 17.39 -15.71
C MET A 1 46.33 16.02 -15.68
N GLU A 2 47.12 14.94 -15.69
CA GLU A 2 46.59 13.58 -15.61
C GLU A 2 46.10 13.32 -14.19
N ILE A 3 44.79 13.09 -14.03
CA ILE A 3 44.23 12.70 -12.75
C ILE A 3 44.68 11.26 -12.48
N GLU A 4 45.46 11.10 -11.42
CA GLU A 4 46.01 9.83 -10.96
C GLU A 4 44.89 8.78 -10.76
N PRO A 5 44.97 7.61 -11.42
CA PRO A 5 43.89 6.62 -11.45
C PRO A 5 43.49 6.12 -10.05
N ASP A 6 44.42 6.14 -9.10
CA ASP A 6 44.20 5.69 -7.72
C ASP A 6 43.28 6.62 -6.92
N ARG A 7 43.33 7.95 -7.16
CA ARG A 7 42.40 8.89 -6.51
C ARG A 7 40.96 8.66 -6.96
N ILE A 8 40.76 8.34 -8.23
CA ILE A 8 39.43 8.09 -8.78
C ILE A 8 38.82 6.83 -8.17
N ILE A 9 39.60 5.75 -8.06
CA ILE A 9 39.15 4.49 -7.44
C ILE A 9 38.80 4.72 -5.96
N SER A 10 39.64 5.45 -5.22
CA SER A 10 39.37 5.79 -3.81
C SER A 10 38.05 6.56 -3.63
N CYS A 11 37.74 7.51 -4.52
CA CYS A 11 36.46 8.22 -4.52
C CYS A 11 35.27 7.27 -4.73
N TYR A 12 35.35 6.34 -5.68
CA TYR A 12 34.28 5.36 -5.92
C TYR A 12 34.08 4.44 -4.71
N GLU A 13 35.14 3.99 -4.06
CA GLU A 13 35.04 3.13 -2.88
C GLU A 13 34.39 3.84 -1.70
N ARG A 14 34.70 5.13 -1.48
CA ARG A 14 33.99 5.96 -0.49
C ARG A 14 32.51 6.12 -0.86
N ALA A 15 32.21 6.42 -2.11
CA ALA A 15 30.82 6.57 -2.58
C ALA A 15 30.03 5.27 -2.38
N ILE A 16 30.60 4.11 -2.71
CA ILE A 16 29.98 2.78 -2.51
C ILE A 16 29.66 2.55 -1.03
N LYS A 17 30.58 2.87 -0.12
CA LYS A 17 30.35 2.75 1.34
C LYS A 17 29.19 3.64 1.82
N ILE A 18 29.15 4.89 1.36
CA ILE A 18 28.08 5.84 1.70
C ILE A 18 26.74 5.35 1.16
N THR A 19 26.68 4.97 -0.12
CA THR A 19 25.44 4.48 -0.73
C THR A 19 24.95 3.19 -0.08
N ARG A 20 25.87 2.28 0.31
CA ARG A 20 25.52 1.07 1.06
C ARG A 20 24.87 1.40 2.40
N PHE A 21 25.44 2.35 3.16
CA PHE A 21 24.84 2.83 4.40
C PHE A 21 23.45 3.45 4.18
N LEU A 22 23.31 4.31 3.16
CA LEU A 22 22.03 4.92 2.80
C LEU A 22 20.97 3.87 2.45
N ILE A 23 21.34 2.81 1.71
CA ILE A 23 20.42 1.70 1.40
C ILE A 23 19.95 1.03 2.69
N TYR A 24 20.84 0.73 3.64
CA TYR A 24 20.43 0.08 4.88
C TYR A 24 19.54 0.97 5.76
N ALA A 25 19.84 2.27 5.84
CA ALA A 25 19.01 3.22 6.59
C ALA A 25 17.61 3.37 5.98
N LEU A 26 17.53 3.52 4.65
CA LEU A 26 16.25 3.57 3.94
C LEU A 26 15.50 2.24 4.04
N TRP A 27 16.18 1.12 3.90
CA TRP A 27 15.59 -0.22 4.05
C TRP A 27 14.95 -0.40 5.42
N ALA A 28 15.66 -0.06 6.51
CA ALA A 28 15.14 -0.19 7.86
C ALA A 28 13.88 0.67 8.04
N THR A 29 13.92 1.90 7.54
CA THR A 29 12.77 2.82 7.55
C THR A 29 11.58 2.23 6.79
N CYS A 30 11.79 1.73 5.57
CA CYS A 30 10.74 1.10 4.76
C CYS A 30 10.13 -0.13 5.45
N VAL A 31 10.94 -0.98 6.07
CA VAL A 31 10.45 -2.17 6.80
C VAL A 31 9.59 -1.77 7.99
N ILE A 32 10.01 -0.78 8.78
CA ILE A 32 9.24 -0.27 9.93
C ILE A 32 7.90 0.29 9.46
N ILE A 33 7.89 1.15 8.44
CA ILE A 33 6.65 1.75 7.93
C ILE A 33 5.75 0.68 7.30
N ASN A 34 6.31 -0.29 6.57
CA ASN A 34 5.52 -1.39 6.01
C ASN A 34 4.88 -2.24 7.12
N GLY A 35 5.61 -2.51 8.22
CA GLY A 35 5.04 -3.17 9.40
C GLY A 35 3.86 -2.42 10.00
N PHE A 36 3.97 -1.09 10.11
CA PHE A 36 2.86 -0.24 10.55
C PHE A 36 1.67 -0.29 9.56
N ASN A 37 1.94 -0.30 8.26
CA ASN A 37 0.90 -0.43 7.23
C ASN A 37 0.14 -1.76 7.33
N ILE A 38 0.86 -2.88 7.48
CA ILE A 38 0.25 -4.20 7.66
C ILE A 38 -0.64 -4.21 8.91
N TRP A 39 -0.16 -3.67 10.02
CA TRP A 39 -0.95 -3.57 11.25
C TRP A 39 -2.21 -2.71 11.05
N ALA A 40 -2.08 -1.55 10.42
CA ALA A 40 -3.20 -0.67 10.12
C ALA A 40 -4.25 -1.36 9.24
N TYR A 41 -3.82 -1.99 8.14
CA TYR A 41 -4.68 -2.77 7.24
C TYR A 41 -5.41 -3.89 7.96
N PHE A 42 -4.69 -4.64 8.79
CA PHE A 42 -5.26 -5.72 9.57
C PHE A 42 -6.31 -5.22 10.58
N SER A 43 -6.03 -4.10 11.27
CA SER A 43 -6.95 -3.49 12.21
C SER A 43 -8.25 -2.99 11.55
N GLU A 44 -8.16 -2.43 10.33
CA GLU A 44 -9.33 -2.01 9.55
C GLU A 44 -10.16 -3.22 9.09
N LEU A 45 -9.50 -4.28 8.60
CA LEU A 45 -10.18 -5.51 8.18
C LEU A 45 -10.92 -6.19 9.34
N GLN A 46 -10.35 -6.19 10.55
CA GLN A 46 -11.03 -6.69 11.75
C GLN A 46 -12.30 -5.90 12.08
N ARG A 47 -12.36 -4.60 11.75
CA ARG A 47 -13.56 -3.77 11.92
C ARG A 47 -14.62 -3.99 10.84
N LEU A 48 -14.29 -4.68 9.75
CA LEU A 48 -15.15 -4.96 8.59
C LEU A 48 -15.62 -6.43 8.56
N THR A 49 -15.45 -7.17 9.65
CA THR A 49 -15.81 -8.60 9.74
C THR A 49 -17.28 -8.86 9.46
N GLU A 50 -18.16 -7.97 9.93
CA GLU A 50 -19.62 -8.08 9.81
C GLU A 50 -20.17 -7.75 8.40
N CYS A 51 -19.37 -7.10 7.54
CA CYS A 51 -19.77 -6.81 6.16
C CYS A 51 -19.48 -8.03 5.27
N TRP A 52 -20.53 -8.75 4.86
CA TRP A 52 -20.41 -9.99 4.07
C TRP A 52 -20.06 -9.68 2.60
N ASN A 53 -18.91 -10.14 2.12
CA ASN A 53 -18.40 -9.97 0.73
C ASN A 53 -18.51 -8.56 0.13
N CYS A 54 -18.37 -7.52 0.95
CA CYS A 54 -18.32 -6.13 0.50
C CYS A 54 -17.06 -5.89 -0.35
N LEU A 55 -17.19 -5.16 -1.46
CA LEU A 55 -16.07 -4.79 -2.33
C LEU A 55 -15.02 -4.00 -1.54
N PHE A 56 -15.44 -3.12 -0.63
CA PHE A 56 -14.51 -2.40 0.24
C PHE A 56 -13.59 -3.34 1.05
N LYS A 57 -14.13 -4.44 1.58
CA LYS A 57 -13.36 -5.47 2.30
C LYS A 57 -12.35 -6.16 1.37
N ILE A 58 -12.74 -6.44 0.13
CA ILE A 58 -11.86 -7.04 -0.88
C ILE A 58 -10.70 -6.09 -1.21
N TYR A 59 -10.97 -4.80 -1.47
CA TYR A 59 -9.91 -3.83 -1.75
C TYR A 59 -8.89 -3.73 -0.61
N LYS A 60 -9.35 -3.71 0.64
CA LYS A 60 -8.48 -3.70 1.83
C LYS A 60 -7.68 -4.99 1.99
N ALA A 61 -8.28 -6.15 1.71
CA ALA A 61 -7.58 -7.43 1.73
C ALA A 61 -6.50 -7.52 0.65
N VAL A 62 -6.75 -6.98 -0.55
CA VAL A 62 -5.75 -6.89 -1.62
C VAL A 62 -4.57 -6.00 -1.19
N GLY A 63 -4.85 -4.84 -0.58
CA GLY A 63 -3.80 -3.96 -0.03
C GLY A 63 -2.94 -4.65 1.02
N LEU A 64 -3.58 -5.33 1.99
CA LEU A 64 -2.86 -6.13 3.00
C LEU A 64 -1.97 -7.21 2.37
N THR A 65 -2.49 -7.92 1.36
CA THR A 65 -1.77 -8.99 0.68
C THR A 65 -0.52 -8.45 -0.01
N LEU A 66 -0.62 -7.30 -0.70
CA LEU A 66 0.52 -6.65 -1.34
C LEU A 66 1.59 -6.25 -0.32
N ALA A 67 1.19 -5.63 0.80
CA ALA A 67 2.10 -5.21 1.86
C ALA A 67 2.86 -6.41 2.49
N ILE A 68 2.18 -7.54 2.70
CA ILE A 68 2.78 -8.79 3.19
C ILE A 68 3.76 -9.38 2.17
N VAL A 69 3.38 -9.45 0.89
CA VAL A 69 4.25 -9.97 -0.19
C VAL A 69 5.49 -9.10 -0.38
N LEU A 70 5.41 -7.81 -0.05
CA LEU A 70 6.53 -6.89 -0.17
C LEU A 70 7.61 -7.07 0.91
N LEU A 71 7.27 -7.61 2.09
CA LEU A 71 8.23 -7.91 3.15
C LEU A 71 9.37 -8.85 2.73
N PRO A 72 9.14 -10.06 2.18
CA PRO A 72 10.22 -10.95 1.76
C PRO A 72 11.11 -10.30 0.69
N ILE A 73 10.53 -9.48 -0.21
CA ILE A 73 11.30 -8.73 -1.22
C ILE A 73 12.26 -7.74 -0.54
N HIS A 74 11.81 -7.03 0.51
CA HIS A 74 12.68 -6.16 1.30
C HIS A 74 13.80 -6.94 1.98
N PHE A 75 13.53 -8.13 2.54
CA PHE A 75 14.56 -8.94 3.17
C PHE A 75 15.65 -9.40 2.19
N LEU A 76 15.33 -9.60 0.91
CA LEU A 76 16.31 -9.94 -0.12
C LEU A 76 17.29 -8.79 -0.46
N VAL A 77 16.99 -7.54 -0.07
CA VAL A 77 17.90 -6.40 -0.29
C VAL A 77 19.22 -6.60 0.46
N ILE A 78 19.16 -7.05 1.72
CA ILE A 78 20.36 -7.21 2.57
C ILE A 78 21.39 -8.17 1.95
N PRO A 79 21.07 -9.45 1.69
CA PRO A 79 22.06 -10.40 1.19
C PRO A 79 22.61 -9.97 -0.18
N PHE A 80 21.79 -9.39 -1.06
CA PHE A 80 22.27 -8.97 -2.38
C PHE A 80 23.19 -7.76 -2.35
N VAL A 81 23.00 -6.85 -1.38
CA VAL A 81 23.92 -5.72 -1.15
C VAL A 81 25.22 -6.18 -0.50
N ILE A 82 25.18 -7.13 0.44
CA ILE A 82 26.38 -7.71 1.08
C ILE A 82 27.24 -8.46 0.06
N LEU A 83 26.60 -9.27 -0.79
CA LEU A 83 27.28 -10.10 -1.79
C LEU A 83 27.69 -9.34 -3.06
N ASP A 84 27.43 -8.03 -3.13
CA ASP A 84 27.69 -7.19 -4.32
C ASP A 84 27.18 -7.81 -5.64
N ALA A 85 26.02 -8.47 -5.55
CA ALA A 85 25.46 -9.31 -6.59
C ALA A 85 24.81 -8.49 -7.73
N LYS A 86 25.63 -7.95 -8.64
CA LYS A 86 25.23 -6.97 -9.67
C LYS A 86 24.00 -7.38 -10.50
N ARG A 87 23.89 -8.65 -10.92
CA ARG A 87 22.77 -9.13 -11.75
C ARG A 87 21.48 -9.21 -10.92
N GLN A 88 21.59 -9.74 -9.71
CA GLN A 88 20.49 -9.92 -8.77
C GLN A 88 19.97 -8.57 -8.28
N LEU A 89 20.85 -7.61 -7.97
CA LEU A 89 20.48 -6.24 -7.60
C LEU A 89 19.68 -5.54 -8.70
N ARG A 90 20.02 -5.73 -9.98
CA ARG A 90 19.25 -5.18 -11.10
C ARG A 90 17.83 -5.77 -11.15
N ILE A 91 17.72 -7.10 -11.04
CA ILE A 91 16.42 -7.79 -11.09
C ILE A 91 15.58 -7.37 -9.88
N LEU A 92 16.16 -7.37 -8.69
CA LEU A 92 15.50 -6.94 -7.45
C LEU A 92 15.02 -5.49 -7.54
N ALA A 93 15.83 -4.58 -8.08
CA ALA A 93 15.43 -3.17 -8.25
C ALA A 93 14.21 -3.02 -9.17
N MET A 94 14.12 -3.80 -10.25
CA MET A 94 12.95 -3.76 -11.15
C MET A 94 11.70 -4.34 -10.47
N ILE A 95 11.85 -5.47 -9.76
CA ILE A 95 10.74 -6.08 -9.01
C ILE A 95 10.25 -5.14 -7.92
N LEU A 96 11.16 -4.56 -7.15
CA LEU A 96 10.85 -3.63 -6.08
C LEU A 96 10.16 -2.38 -6.65
N PHE A 97 10.65 -1.82 -7.76
CA PHE A 97 9.99 -0.70 -8.44
C PHE A 97 8.54 -1.01 -8.83
N LEU A 98 8.30 -2.15 -9.48
CA LEU A 98 6.95 -2.55 -9.89
C LEU A 98 6.04 -2.79 -8.68
N ALA A 99 6.55 -3.44 -7.64
CA ALA A 99 5.78 -3.70 -6.43
C ALA A 99 5.43 -2.40 -5.69
N THR A 100 6.40 -1.49 -5.49
CA THR A 100 6.18 -0.15 -4.95
C THR A 100 5.19 0.66 -5.77
N TRP A 101 5.28 0.57 -7.10
CA TRP A 101 4.36 1.27 -8.00
C TRP A 101 2.92 0.77 -7.84
N LEU A 102 2.73 -0.56 -7.80
CA LEU A 102 1.42 -1.17 -7.59
C LEU A 102 0.85 -0.83 -6.20
N GLU A 103 1.70 -0.85 -5.17
CA GLU A 103 1.29 -0.47 -3.81
C GLU A 103 0.86 1.00 -3.75
N MET A 104 1.61 1.92 -4.36
CA MET A 104 1.24 3.33 -4.47
C MET A 104 -0.10 3.51 -5.19
N LEU A 105 -0.34 2.80 -6.30
CA LEU A 105 -1.63 2.87 -7.01
C LEU A 105 -2.78 2.38 -6.14
N MET A 106 -2.57 1.32 -5.37
CA MET A 106 -3.56 0.80 -4.43
C MET A 106 -3.83 1.77 -3.28
N ASP A 107 -2.79 2.38 -2.71
CA ASP A 107 -2.92 3.41 -1.69
C ASP A 107 -3.68 4.63 -2.24
N LEU A 108 -3.35 5.10 -3.45
CA LEU A 108 -4.07 6.18 -4.13
C LEU A 108 -5.54 5.85 -4.36
N LEU A 109 -5.86 4.63 -4.80
CA LEU A 109 -7.24 4.18 -4.98
C LEU A 109 -8.00 4.21 -3.65
N GLN A 110 -7.40 3.72 -2.59
CA GLN A 110 -8.01 3.67 -1.25
C GLN A 110 -8.07 5.03 -0.56
N SER A 111 -7.23 5.98 -0.98
CA SER A 111 -7.32 7.37 -0.54
C SER A 111 -8.66 7.98 -1.01
N GLN A 112 -9.23 7.56 -2.12
CA GLN A 112 -10.51 8.15 -2.53
C GLN A 112 -11.64 7.76 -1.57
N PRO A 113 -12.57 8.68 -1.20
CA PRO A 113 -13.70 8.33 -0.37
C PRO A 113 -14.54 7.26 -1.07
N TYR A 114 -14.66 6.08 -0.45
CA TYR A 114 -15.41 4.98 -1.03
C TYR A 114 -16.92 5.25 -0.90
N GLN A 115 -17.60 5.33 -2.06
CA GLN A 115 -19.05 5.46 -2.10
C GLN A 115 -19.68 4.08 -1.85
N ALA A 116 -20.48 3.96 -0.79
CA ALA A 116 -21.11 2.70 -0.40
C ALA A 116 -22.15 2.21 -1.40
N ILE A 117 -22.55 3.02 -2.39
CA ILE A 117 -23.60 2.72 -3.37
C ILE A 117 -23.44 1.35 -4.04
N SER A 118 -22.23 0.99 -4.46
CA SER A 118 -22.00 -0.28 -5.16
C SER A 118 -22.24 -1.48 -4.24
N ASP A 119 -21.76 -1.40 -2.99
CA ASP A 119 -21.94 -2.45 -2.00
C ASP A 119 -23.39 -2.55 -1.54
N VAL A 120 -24.03 -1.41 -1.24
CA VAL A 120 -25.43 -1.35 -0.79
C VAL A 120 -26.37 -1.90 -1.86
N VAL A 121 -26.24 -1.48 -3.12
CA VAL A 121 -27.07 -1.97 -4.22
C VAL A 121 -26.85 -3.46 -4.45
N ARG A 122 -25.60 -3.93 -4.45
CA ARG A 122 -25.27 -5.36 -4.64
C ARG A 122 -25.86 -6.23 -3.53
N ILE A 123 -25.73 -5.81 -2.27
CA ILE A 123 -26.28 -6.54 -1.12
C ILE A 123 -27.81 -6.57 -1.18
N TRP A 124 -28.44 -5.43 -1.48
CA TRP A 124 -29.89 -5.32 -1.64
C TRP A 124 -30.43 -6.25 -2.73
N GLN A 125 -29.80 -6.25 -3.91
CA GLN A 125 -30.17 -7.12 -5.04
C GLN A 125 -29.98 -8.60 -4.73
N SER A 126 -28.99 -8.94 -3.89
CA SER A 126 -28.79 -10.32 -3.42
C SER A 126 -29.82 -10.79 -2.38
N GLY A 127 -30.79 -9.94 -2.02
CA GLY A 127 -31.84 -10.24 -1.04
C GLY A 127 -31.35 -10.26 0.41
N ARG A 128 -30.11 -9.82 0.67
CA ARG A 128 -29.50 -9.81 2.00
C ARG A 128 -29.83 -8.53 2.77
N THR A 129 -29.61 -8.56 4.08
CA THR A 129 -29.88 -7.42 4.97
C THR A 129 -28.83 -6.33 4.80
N LEU A 130 -29.27 -5.06 4.89
CA LEU A 130 -28.37 -3.89 4.90
C LEU A 130 -27.91 -3.52 6.31
N LYS A 131 -28.17 -4.38 7.31
CA LYS A 131 -27.94 -4.14 8.74
C LYS A 131 -26.58 -3.50 9.05
N TYR A 132 -25.49 -4.01 8.47
CA TYR A 132 -24.15 -3.44 8.65
C TYR A 132 -24.07 -1.94 8.30
N PHE A 133 -24.70 -1.53 7.20
CA PHE A 133 -24.70 -0.12 6.79
C PHE A 133 -25.65 0.71 7.65
N GLU A 134 -26.83 0.15 7.94
CA GLU A 134 -27.88 0.81 8.72
C GLU A 134 -27.39 1.15 10.14
N ASP A 135 -26.82 0.15 10.84
CA ASP A 135 -26.29 0.30 12.20
C ASP A 135 -25.12 1.28 12.26
N ARG A 136 -24.24 1.26 11.25
CA ARG A 136 -22.96 1.97 11.29
C ARG A 136 -23.01 3.39 10.75
N PHE A 137 -23.92 3.65 9.82
CA PHE A 137 -24.03 4.95 9.15
C PHE A 137 -25.36 5.66 9.40
N ALA A 138 -26.19 5.13 10.30
CA ALA A 138 -27.49 5.74 10.64
C ALA A 138 -28.33 6.03 9.39
N CYS A 139 -28.39 5.03 8.50
CA CYS A 139 -29.11 5.07 7.23
C CYS A 139 -30.16 3.96 7.18
N CYS A 140 -31.07 4.00 6.20
CA CYS A 140 -32.06 2.95 6.00
C CYS A 140 -32.38 2.76 4.52
N GLY A 141 -32.41 1.50 4.07
CA GLY A 141 -32.69 1.16 2.68
C GLY A 141 -31.61 1.66 1.70
N VAL A 142 -31.85 1.49 0.41
CA VAL A 142 -30.90 1.92 -0.64
C VAL A 142 -30.98 3.42 -0.83
N LEU A 143 -32.14 3.93 -1.20
CA LEU A 143 -32.46 5.36 -1.36
C LEU A 143 -33.17 5.93 -0.13
N GLY A 144 -33.80 5.07 0.68
CA GLY A 144 -34.43 5.43 1.94
C GLY A 144 -35.29 4.31 2.51
N PHE A 145 -35.87 4.51 3.70
CA PHE A 145 -36.71 3.50 4.36
C PHE A 145 -37.91 3.05 3.53
N LYS A 146 -38.40 3.88 2.60
CA LYS A 146 -39.53 3.56 1.72
C LYS A 146 -39.23 2.37 0.80
N ASP A 147 -37.97 2.05 0.56
CA ASP A 147 -37.59 0.87 -0.24
C ASP A 147 -38.15 -0.40 0.38
N TYR A 148 -38.12 -0.54 1.71
CA TYR A 148 -38.72 -1.71 2.37
C TYR A 148 -40.23 -1.80 2.10
N ILE A 149 -40.95 -0.68 2.15
CA ILE A 149 -42.40 -0.64 1.90
C ILE A 149 -42.72 -1.01 0.44
N VAL A 150 -42.00 -0.43 -0.53
CA VAL A 150 -42.21 -0.68 -1.96
C VAL A 150 -41.96 -2.15 -2.30
N PHE A 151 -40.94 -2.76 -1.70
CA PHE A 151 -40.62 -4.19 -1.88
C PHE A 151 -41.39 -5.12 -0.93
N GLN A 152 -42.42 -4.61 -0.23
CA GLN A 152 -43.27 -5.37 0.71
C GLN A 152 -42.46 -6.10 1.80
N LYS A 153 -41.35 -5.52 2.23
CA LYS A 153 -40.51 -5.99 3.34
C LYS A 153 -40.78 -5.14 4.60
N PRO A 154 -40.77 -5.74 5.80
CA PRO A 154 -40.80 -4.97 7.03
C PRO A 154 -39.52 -4.12 7.15
N ILE A 155 -39.66 -2.91 7.68
CA ILE A 155 -38.50 -2.05 8.00
C ILE A 155 -37.77 -2.70 9.19
N PRO A 156 -36.47 -3.02 9.05
CA PRO A 156 -35.73 -3.70 10.11
C PRO A 156 -35.45 -2.76 11.30
N GLU A 157 -35.23 -3.33 12.48
CA GLU A 157 -34.90 -2.58 13.71
C GLU A 157 -33.61 -1.74 13.57
N SER A 158 -32.67 -2.18 12.73
CA SER A 158 -31.42 -1.48 12.39
C SER A 158 -31.66 -0.10 11.76
N CYS A 159 -32.83 0.13 11.18
CA CYS A 159 -33.20 1.44 10.63
C CYS A 159 -33.64 2.47 11.69
N TYR A 160 -33.73 2.09 12.96
CA TYR A 160 -34.22 2.98 14.02
C TYR A 160 -33.13 3.29 15.04
N VAL A 161 -33.10 4.55 15.50
CA VAL A 161 -32.25 4.96 16.62
C VAL A 161 -32.53 4.08 17.85
N GLY A 162 -31.49 3.40 18.32
CA GLY A 162 -31.58 2.51 19.48
C GLY A 162 -32.34 1.21 19.24
N HIS A 163 -32.54 0.80 17.97
CA HIS A 163 -33.21 -0.47 17.60
C HIS A 163 -34.66 -0.59 18.07
N LYS A 164 -35.34 0.54 18.31
CA LYS A 164 -36.74 0.55 18.74
C LYS A 164 -37.61 1.04 17.58
N PRO A 165 -38.65 0.30 17.18
CA PRO A 165 -39.50 0.64 16.03
C PRO A 165 -40.46 1.80 16.35
N VAL A 166 -39.89 2.97 16.64
CA VAL A 166 -40.60 4.22 16.91
C VAL A 166 -40.47 5.10 15.66
N PRO A 167 -41.58 5.57 15.05
CA PRO A 167 -41.53 6.31 13.79
C PRO A 167 -40.62 7.55 13.80
N GLU A 168 -40.53 8.22 14.95
CA GLU A 168 -39.69 9.41 15.15
C GLU A 168 -38.19 9.09 15.07
N ASN A 169 -37.80 7.86 15.40
CA ASN A 169 -36.42 7.39 15.43
C ASN A 169 -35.97 6.78 14.11
N LEU A 170 -36.79 6.81 13.06
CA LEU A 170 -36.49 6.18 11.78
C LEU A 170 -35.45 6.98 10.98
N HIS A 171 -34.37 6.32 10.56
CA HIS A 171 -33.37 6.89 9.68
C HIS A 171 -33.99 7.18 8.29
N LYS A 172 -33.91 8.45 7.87
CA LYS A 172 -34.51 8.93 6.61
C LYS A 172 -33.54 8.89 5.43
N ILE A 173 -32.24 8.83 5.70
CA ILE A 173 -31.18 8.89 4.69
C ILE A 173 -30.95 7.50 4.10
N GLY A 174 -30.89 7.39 2.78
CA GLY A 174 -30.57 6.14 2.09
C GLY A 174 -29.11 5.74 2.24
N CYS A 175 -28.85 4.44 2.45
CA CYS A 175 -27.49 3.91 2.62
C CYS A 175 -26.63 4.05 1.37
N SER A 176 -27.19 4.24 0.18
CA SER A 176 -26.40 4.49 -1.04
C SER A 176 -25.64 5.83 -1.01
N THR A 177 -26.08 6.78 -0.21
CA THR A 177 -25.50 8.13 -0.14
C THR A 177 -24.37 8.26 0.89
N VAL A 178 -24.19 7.24 1.74
CA VAL A 178 -23.17 7.28 2.78
C VAL A 178 -21.79 7.10 2.18
N LYS A 179 -20.84 7.89 2.67
CA LYS A 179 -19.44 7.81 2.31
C LYS A 179 -18.73 7.08 3.44
N MET A 180 -18.04 5.99 3.11
CA MET A 180 -17.23 5.30 4.11
C MET A 180 -16.00 6.17 4.36
N THR A 181 -15.92 6.74 5.56
CA THR A 181 -14.85 7.67 5.92
C THR A 181 -13.53 6.95 6.09
N ARG A 182 -12.48 7.64 5.69
CA ARG A 182 -11.10 7.17 5.74
C ARG A 182 -10.62 7.17 7.19
N MET A 183 -9.99 6.07 7.65
CA MET A 183 -9.28 6.07 8.95
C MET A 183 -7.82 6.49 8.80
N ARG A 184 -7.18 6.24 7.65
CA ARG A 184 -5.75 6.54 7.42
C ARG A 184 -5.55 7.90 6.74
N SER A 185 -4.57 8.68 7.21
CA SER A 185 -4.21 9.96 6.57
C SER A 185 -3.49 9.73 5.25
N TYR A 186 -3.97 10.38 4.18
CA TYR A 186 -3.33 10.43 2.85
C TYR A 186 -1.82 10.71 2.92
N THR A 187 -1.45 11.62 3.80
CA THR A 187 -0.09 12.16 3.91
C THR A 187 0.90 11.05 4.29
N LEU A 188 0.49 10.12 5.15
CA LEU A 188 1.35 9.01 5.57
C LEU A 188 1.63 8.03 4.42
N GLU A 189 0.64 7.80 3.54
CA GLU A 189 0.76 6.89 2.39
C GLU A 189 1.73 7.45 1.34
N ILE A 190 1.65 8.76 1.08
CA ILE A 190 2.59 9.44 0.18
C ILE A 190 4.00 9.37 0.74
N ILE A 191 4.18 9.70 2.03
CA ILE A 191 5.50 9.69 2.68
C ILE A 191 6.13 8.30 2.53
N PHE A 192 5.36 7.24 2.77
CA PHE A 192 5.83 5.87 2.58
C PHE A 192 6.28 5.58 1.14
N SER A 193 5.46 5.97 0.16
CA SER A 193 5.79 5.81 -1.26
C SER A 193 7.10 6.52 -1.61
N VAL A 194 7.32 7.74 -1.09
CA VAL A 194 8.56 8.51 -1.28
C VAL A 194 9.78 7.76 -0.74
N PHE A 195 9.68 7.18 0.46
CA PHE A 195 10.78 6.39 1.04
C PHE A 195 11.08 5.14 0.20
N GLN A 196 10.06 4.44 -0.29
CA GLN A 196 10.27 3.26 -1.15
C GLN A 196 10.92 3.62 -2.49
N PHE A 197 10.46 4.66 -3.18
CA PHE A 197 11.11 5.11 -4.42
C PHE A 197 12.55 5.59 -4.17
N SER A 198 12.81 6.23 -3.03
CA SER A 198 14.16 6.63 -2.63
C SER A 198 15.07 5.41 -2.41
N LEU A 199 14.55 4.33 -1.83
CA LEU A 199 15.27 3.05 -1.69
C LEU A 199 15.60 2.45 -3.06
N VAL A 200 14.63 2.39 -3.98
CA VAL A 200 14.85 1.91 -5.35
C VAL A 200 15.94 2.73 -6.06
N LEU A 201 15.85 4.06 -5.98
CA LEU A 201 16.85 4.95 -6.58
C LEU A 201 18.24 4.73 -5.96
N SER A 202 18.32 4.51 -4.65
CA SER A 202 19.57 4.20 -3.94
C SER A 202 20.17 2.86 -4.39
N ILE A 203 19.35 1.84 -4.60
CA ILE A 203 19.81 0.54 -5.13
C ILE A 203 20.30 0.68 -6.58
N VAL A 204 19.59 1.44 -7.43
CA VAL A 204 19.99 1.69 -8.81
C VAL A 204 21.31 2.46 -8.86
N THR A 205 21.45 3.53 -8.08
CA THR A 205 22.69 4.31 -7.99
C THR A 205 23.84 3.42 -7.51
N TYR A 206 23.66 2.62 -6.47
CA TYR A 206 24.64 1.63 -6.00
C TYR A 206 25.07 0.66 -7.11
N TRP A 207 24.10 0.07 -7.82
CA TRP A 207 24.36 -0.83 -8.94
C TRP A 207 25.16 -0.13 -10.05
N THR A 208 24.82 1.11 -10.40
CA THR A 208 25.58 1.87 -11.41
C THR A 208 27.01 2.14 -10.97
N LEU A 209 27.25 2.45 -9.69
CA LEU A 209 28.58 2.65 -9.13
C LEU A 209 29.40 1.36 -9.18
N LEU A 210 28.83 0.23 -8.77
CA LEU A 210 29.46 -1.10 -8.87
C LEU A 210 29.83 -1.46 -10.31
N ARG A 211 28.99 -1.11 -11.29
CA ARG A 211 29.30 -1.35 -12.71
C ARG A 211 30.42 -0.43 -13.23
N ARG A 212 30.46 0.82 -12.77
CA ARG A 212 31.48 1.81 -13.18
C ARG A 212 32.86 1.45 -12.63
N ILE A 213 32.96 1.06 -11.36
CA ILE A 213 34.25 0.67 -10.74
C ILE A 213 34.83 -0.59 -11.40
N ASP A 214 33.97 -1.56 -11.71
CA ASP A 214 34.36 -2.81 -12.37
C ASP A 214 34.94 -2.55 -13.77
N ARG A 215 34.22 -1.77 -14.59
CA ARG A 215 34.71 -1.35 -15.92
C ARG A 215 36.06 -0.66 -15.84
N ARG A 216 36.25 0.26 -14.89
CA ARG A 216 37.54 0.97 -14.73
C ARG A 216 38.67 0.01 -14.33
N ARG A 217 38.43 -0.91 -13.39
CA ARG A 217 39.45 -1.91 -13.00
C ARG A 217 39.85 -2.77 -14.19
N THR A 218 38.88 -3.21 -15.00
CA THR A 218 39.15 -3.96 -16.23
C THR A 218 39.98 -3.15 -17.23
N THR A 219 39.63 -1.88 -17.47
CA THR A 219 40.40 -1.01 -18.39
C THR A 219 41.85 -0.79 -17.92
N ILE A 220 42.07 -0.56 -16.62
CA ILE A 220 43.43 -0.37 -16.07
C ILE A 220 44.23 -1.67 -16.19
N TYR A 221 43.63 -2.81 -15.87
CA TYR A 221 44.29 -4.11 -16.00
C TYR A 221 44.76 -4.39 -17.45
N PHE A 222 43.91 -4.11 -18.45
CA PHE A 222 44.30 -4.26 -19.85
C PHE A 222 45.37 -3.24 -20.28
N ARG A 223 45.30 -2.00 -19.80
CA ARG A 223 46.31 -0.97 -20.09
C ARG A 223 47.70 -1.33 -19.53
N ASN A 224 47.76 -1.90 -18.33
CA ASN A 224 49.03 -2.28 -17.69
C ASN A 224 49.66 -3.55 -18.28
N ARG A 225 48.92 -4.28 -19.11
CA ARG A 225 49.39 -5.52 -19.77
C ARG A 225 49.80 -5.32 -21.23
N ALA A 226 49.43 -4.18 -21.83
CA ALA A 226 49.81 -3.76 -23.17
C ALA A 226 51.10 -2.94 -23.13
#